data_AF-A0A532TMS5-F1
#
_entry.id   AF-A0A532TMS5-F1
#
_cell.length_a   1.000
_cell.length_b   1.000
_cell.length_c   1.000
_cell.angle_alpha   90.00
_cell.angle_beta   90.00
_cell.angle_gamma   90.00
#
_symmetry.space_group_name_H-M   'P 1'
#
loop_
_entity.id
_entity.type
_entity.pdbx_description
1 polymer ?
#
loop_
_entity_poly.entity_id
_entity_poly.type
_entity_poly.pdbx_seq_one_letter_code
_entity_poly.pdbx_strand_id
1 'polypeptide(L)'
;MTEKGFEPLSGQLGIPGTSYRLQLGLINEKWAVRMLKGKNILDSYVFKDEDVEGDFPNQNLIVGWVLRTVAIPNINPHQVMKTTQALTKQAVQKRAQKKDVVPLSDTKEIKLDKVPESELKRPQVQGWVKTEGTQTQGELEEERRQAFKATVAARKAEAQTATSTIKTTRQLPSIPKEGAEVKGSVSKEGEFCPYCGKDLGFRFCPFCGKPLPHEH
;
A
#
# COMPACT_ATOMS: atom_id res chain seq x y z
N MET A 1 1.06 13.73 -24.86
CA MET A 1 1.32 12.43 -25.50
C MET A 1 0.59 11.38 -24.70
N THR A 2 -0.38 10.67 -25.27
CA THR A 2 -1.07 9.57 -24.58
C THR A 2 -0.13 8.37 -24.52
N GLU A 3 0.37 8.08 -23.32
CA GLU A 3 1.30 6.98 -23.10
C GLU A 3 0.66 5.64 -23.54
N LYS A 4 1.34 4.97 -24.47
CA LYS A 4 1.04 3.61 -24.92
C LYS A 4 1.39 2.66 -23.77
N GLY A 5 0.47 1.78 -23.37
CA GLY A 5 0.71 0.81 -22.29
C GLY A 5 -0.10 1.02 -21.00
N PHE A 6 -1.19 1.79 -21.03
CA PHE A 6 -2.09 1.90 -19.87
C PHE A 6 -2.97 0.66 -19.73
N GLU A 7 -2.78 -0.08 -18.65
CA GLU A 7 -3.60 -1.22 -18.27
C GLU A 7 -4.71 -0.77 -17.31
N PRO A 8 -5.98 -0.71 -17.75
CA PRO A 8 -7.05 -0.25 -16.89
C PRO A 8 -7.34 -1.27 -15.79
N LEU A 9 -7.24 -0.83 -14.54
CA LEU A 9 -7.65 -1.60 -13.36
C LEU A 9 -9.08 -1.26 -12.94
N SER A 10 -9.58 -0.06 -13.25
CA SER A 10 -10.96 0.34 -12.98
C SER A 10 -11.73 0.69 -14.26
N GLY A 11 -13.06 0.77 -14.12
CA GLY A 11 -13.91 1.31 -15.17
C GLY A 11 -13.72 2.82 -15.34
N GLN A 12 -14.33 3.40 -16.38
CA GLN A 12 -14.39 4.85 -16.52
C GLN A 12 -15.56 5.38 -15.70
N LEU A 13 -15.27 6.18 -14.67
CA LEU A 13 -16.31 6.79 -13.83
C LEU A 13 -16.37 8.29 -14.08
N GLY A 14 -17.58 8.80 -14.34
CA GLY A 14 -17.80 10.24 -14.53
C GLY A 14 -17.77 10.98 -13.20
N ILE A 15 -17.19 12.19 -13.20
CA ILE A 15 -17.28 13.09 -12.04
C ILE A 15 -18.64 13.81 -12.10
N PRO A 16 -19.49 13.67 -11.07
CA PRO A 16 -20.81 14.30 -11.03
C PRO A 16 -20.74 15.81 -11.30
N GLY A 17 -21.64 16.30 -12.15
CA GLY A 17 -21.69 17.71 -12.54
C GLY A 17 -20.66 18.11 -13.60
N THR A 18 -19.91 17.17 -14.18
CA THR A 18 -18.93 17.47 -15.23
C THR A 18 -18.99 16.47 -16.38
N SER A 19 -18.36 16.82 -17.51
CA SER A 19 -18.16 15.91 -18.66
C SER A 19 -16.89 15.07 -18.55
N TYR A 20 -16.16 15.19 -17.44
CA TYR A 20 -14.91 14.48 -17.21
C TYR A 20 -15.16 13.10 -16.62
N ARG A 21 -14.34 12.14 -17.05
CA ARG A 21 -14.30 10.78 -16.55
C ARG A 21 -12.89 10.47 -16.06
N LEU A 22 -12.81 9.71 -14.99
CA LEU A 22 -11.57 9.23 -14.41
C LEU A 22 -11.46 7.73 -14.59
N GLN A 23 -10.23 7.28 -14.82
CA GLN A 23 -9.90 5.87 -14.91
C GLN A 23 -8.57 5.63 -14.20
N LEU A 24 -8.51 4.56 -13.41
CA LEU A 24 -7.29 4.12 -12.72
C LEU A 24 -6.73 2.89 -13.43
N GLY A 25 -5.41 2.80 -13.47
CA GLY A 25 -4.71 1.70 -14.10
C GLY A 25 -3.26 1.66 -13.71
N LEU A 26 -2.51 0.84 -14.44
CA LEU A 26 -1.07 0.74 -14.33
C LEU A 26 -0.42 1.18 -15.63
N ILE A 27 0.73 1.85 -15.52
CA ILE A 27 1.64 2.13 -16.63
C ILE A 27 3.01 1.68 -16.15
N ASN A 28 3.64 0.74 -16.85
CA ASN A 28 4.94 0.16 -16.45
C ASN A 28 4.93 -0.30 -14.98
N GLU A 29 3.88 -1.03 -14.59
CA GLU A 29 3.65 -1.53 -13.21
C GLU A 29 3.43 -0.45 -12.14
N LYS A 30 3.52 0.84 -12.47
CA LYS A 30 3.24 1.96 -11.57
C LYS A 30 1.80 2.40 -11.68
N TRP A 31 1.24 2.83 -10.56
CA TRP A 31 -0.11 3.38 -10.54
C TRP A 31 -0.22 4.61 -11.43
N ALA A 32 -1.29 4.68 -12.22
CA ALA A 32 -1.58 5.81 -13.06
C ALA A 32 -3.08 6.17 -13.01
N VAL A 33 -3.36 7.47 -13.00
CA VAL A 33 -4.71 8.02 -13.22
C VAL A 33 -4.76 8.61 -14.62
N ARG A 34 -5.84 8.35 -15.34
CA ARG A 34 -6.14 8.95 -16.62
C ARG A 34 -7.45 9.74 -16.54
N MET A 35 -7.43 10.94 -17.09
CA MET A 35 -8.62 11.77 -17.23
C MET A 35 -9.07 11.82 -18.69
N LEU A 36 -10.36 11.59 -18.90
CA LEU A 36 -11.00 11.57 -20.20
C LEU A 36 -12.11 12.61 -20.27
N LYS A 37 -12.38 13.14 -21.46
CA LYS A 37 -13.56 13.94 -21.79
C LYS A 37 -14.13 13.43 -23.10
N GLY A 38 -15.30 12.83 -23.02
CA GLY A 38 -15.85 12.07 -24.15
C GLY A 38 -14.92 10.91 -24.53
N LYS A 39 -14.44 10.92 -25.79
CA LYS A 39 -13.50 9.91 -26.31
C LYS A 39 -12.03 10.31 -26.20
N ASN A 40 -11.76 11.56 -25.83
CA ASN A 40 -10.41 12.09 -25.80
C ASN A 40 -9.81 11.92 -24.40
N ILE A 41 -8.55 11.49 -24.38
CA ILE A 41 -7.74 11.48 -23.16
C ILE A 41 -7.16 12.89 -23.02
N LEU A 42 -7.49 13.58 -21.94
CA LEU A 42 -6.89 14.90 -21.67
C LEU A 42 -5.47 14.75 -21.16
N ASP A 43 -5.33 13.96 -20.10
CA ASP A 43 -4.10 13.89 -19.35
C ASP A 43 -4.00 12.57 -18.59
N SER A 44 -2.77 12.20 -18.25
CA SER A 44 -2.45 11.02 -17.45
C SER A 44 -1.31 11.33 -16.51
N TYR A 45 -1.45 10.87 -15.27
CA TYR A 45 -0.45 11.05 -14.23
C TYR A 45 -0.01 9.70 -13.71
N VAL A 46 1.30 9.48 -13.70
CA VAL A 46 1.95 8.30 -13.14
C VAL A 46 2.44 8.65 -11.74
N PHE A 47 2.00 7.91 -10.75
CA PHE A 47 2.42 8.08 -9.36
C PHE A 47 3.82 7.52 -9.17
N LYS A 48 4.61 8.23 -8.37
CA LYS A 48 5.91 7.72 -7.92
C LYS A 48 5.69 6.73 -6.78
N ASP A 49 6.70 5.92 -6.50
CA ASP A 49 6.62 4.90 -5.46
C ASP A 49 6.49 5.53 -4.05
N GLU A 50 6.97 6.77 -3.88
CA GLU A 50 6.80 7.60 -2.66
C GLU A 50 5.34 8.05 -2.43
N ASP A 51 4.56 8.19 -3.50
CA ASP A 51 3.17 8.64 -3.44
C ASP A 51 2.19 7.49 -3.12
N VAL A 52 2.71 6.26 -3.02
CA VAL A 52 1.95 5.04 -2.77
C VAL A 52 2.09 4.63 -1.32
N GLU A 53 0.99 4.76 -0.57
CA GLU A 53 0.94 4.34 0.83
C GLU A 53 0.32 2.93 0.90
N GLY A 54 1.17 1.92 1.09
CA GLY A 54 0.76 0.52 1.07
C GLY A 54 0.50 0.00 -0.35
N ASP A 55 -0.72 -0.44 -0.63
CA ASP A 55 -1.10 -1.07 -1.92
C ASP A 55 -1.71 -0.10 -2.94
N PHE A 56 -1.97 1.15 -2.54
CA PHE A 56 -2.72 2.12 -3.34
C PHE A 56 -2.16 3.56 -3.21
N PRO A 57 -2.14 4.36 -4.30
CA PRO A 57 -1.71 5.76 -4.26
C PRO A 57 -2.57 6.61 -3.32
N ASN A 58 -1.95 7.61 -2.68
CA ASN A 58 -2.67 8.51 -1.79
C ASN A 58 -3.85 9.18 -2.53
N GLN A 59 -5.08 8.94 -2.03
CA GLN A 59 -6.30 9.44 -2.66
C GLN A 59 -6.33 10.96 -2.76
N ASN A 60 -5.73 11.66 -1.78
CA ASN A 60 -5.68 13.12 -1.77
C ASN A 60 -4.80 13.66 -2.90
N LEU A 61 -3.74 12.93 -3.28
CA LEU A 61 -2.90 13.30 -4.43
C LEU A 61 -3.67 13.14 -5.75
N ILE A 62 -4.47 12.08 -5.89
CA ILE A 62 -5.34 11.89 -7.05
C ILE A 62 -6.33 13.06 -7.16
N VAL A 63 -7.03 13.37 -6.07
CA VAL A 63 -8.00 14.47 -6.05
C VAL A 63 -7.31 15.80 -6.37
N GLY A 64 -6.16 16.09 -5.75
CA GLY A 64 -5.40 17.31 -5.99
C GLY A 64 -4.86 17.42 -7.42
N TRP A 65 -4.47 16.30 -8.04
CA TRP A 65 -4.13 16.28 -9.46
C TRP A 65 -5.35 16.58 -10.33
N VAL A 66 -6.49 15.93 -10.10
CA VAL A 66 -7.73 16.19 -10.87
C VAL A 66 -8.16 17.65 -10.77
N LEU A 67 -8.11 18.25 -9.58
CA LEU A 67 -8.46 19.66 -9.40
C LEU A 67 -7.52 20.61 -10.15
N ARG A 68 -6.24 20.26 -10.30
CA ARG A 68 -5.26 21.05 -11.08
C ARG A 68 -5.45 20.88 -12.59
N THR A 69 -5.78 19.67 -13.04
CA THR A 69 -5.92 19.36 -14.47
C THR A 69 -7.28 19.77 -15.03
N VAL A 70 -8.34 19.76 -14.22
CA VAL A 70 -9.67 20.20 -14.63
C VAL A 70 -9.74 21.72 -14.61
N ALA A 71 -9.78 22.34 -15.79
CA ALA A 71 -9.99 23.77 -15.96
C ALA A 71 -11.45 24.21 -15.70
N ILE A 72 -12.06 23.79 -14.57
CA ILE A 72 -13.39 24.24 -14.14
C ILE A 72 -13.25 24.96 -12.79
N PRO A 73 -13.60 26.25 -12.71
CA PRO A 73 -13.43 27.06 -11.50
C PRO A 73 -14.36 26.72 -10.32
N ASN A 74 -15.19 25.67 -10.41
CA ASN A 74 -16.17 25.33 -9.36
C ASN A 74 -16.51 23.84 -9.30
N ILE A 75 -15.51 22.97 -9.48
CA ILE A 75 -15.69 21.54 -9.27
C ILE A 75 -15.74 21.25 -7.77
N ASN A 76 -16.73 20.46 -7.33
CA ASN A 76 -16.85 20.10 -5.91
C ASN A 76 -15.80 19.02 -5.55
N PRO A 77 -14.82 19.31 -4.68
CA PRO A 77 -13.77 18.35 -4.32
C PRO A 77 -14.31 17.06 -3.72
N HIS A 78 -15.43 17.14 -2.98
CA HIS A 78 -16.05 15.99 -2.35
C HIS A 78 -16.63 15.01 -3.37
N GLN A 79 -17.12 15.50 -4.52
CA GLN A 79 -17.60 14.64 -5.59
C GLN A 79 -16.45 13.92 -6.28
N VAL A 80 -15.34 14.63 -6.51
CA VAL A 80 -14.10 14.03 -7.03
C VAL A 80 -13.62 12.95 -6.07
N MET A 81 -13.57 13.23 -4.76
CA MET A 81 -13.15 12.29 -3.73
C MET A 81 -14.03 11.03 -3.71
N LYS A 82 -15.36 11.16 -3.78
CA LYS A 82 -16.28 10.01 -3.87
C LYS A 82 -16.01 9.15 -5.10
N THR A 83 -15.77 9.78 -6.25
CA THR A 83 -15.44 9.04 -7.47
C THR A 83 -14.10 8.34 -7.37
N THR A 84 -13.08 8.99 -6.80
CA THR A 84 -11.77 8.40 -6.55
C THR A 84 -11.92 7.19 -5.63
N GLN A 85 -12.64 7.30 -4.51
CA GLN A 85 -12.88 6.18 -3.59
C GLN A 85 -13.58 4.99 -4.26
N ALA A 86 -14.60 5.25 -5.09
CA ALA A 86 -15.28 4.19 -5.83
C ALA A 86 -14.33 3.50 -6.82
N LEU A 87 -13.52 4.28 -7.54
CA LEU A 87 -12.50 3.75 -8.46
C LEU A 87 -11.42 2.95 -7.73
N THR A 88 -10.98 3.42 -6.55
CA THR A 88 -10.03 2.71 -5.70
C THR A 88 -10.56 1.35 -5.29
N LYS A 89 -11.80 1.29 -4.79
CA LYS A 89 -12.44 0.01 -4.40
C LYS A 89 -12.50 -0.96 -5.57
N GLN A 90 -12.89 -0.48 -6.76
CA GLN A 90 -12.92 -1.31 -7.97
C GLN A 90 -11.52 -1.79 -8.38
N ALA A 91 -10.52 -0.91 -8.34
CA ALA A 91 -9.16 -1.22 -8.74
C ALA A 91 -8.52 -2.24 -7.79
N VAL A 92 -8.73 -2.10 -6.47
CA VAL A 92 -8.25 -3.08 -5.47
C VAL A 92 -8.93 -4.44 -5.66
N GLN A 93 -10.27 -4.46 -5.85
CA GLN A 93 -11.00 -5.70 -6.10
C GLN A 93 -10.53 -6.41 -7.38
N LYS A 94 -10.37 -5.68 -8.48
CA LYS A 94 -9.89 -6.25 -9.75
C LYS A 94 -8.43 -6.67 -9.68
N ARG A 95 -7.60 -5.98 -8.90
CA ARG A 95 -6.21 -6.38 -8.66
C ARG A 95 -6.12 -7.66 -7.83
N ALA A 96 -6.96 -7.81 -6.80
CA ALA A 96 -7.06 -9.05 -6.04
C ALA A 96 -7.53 -10.20 -6.94
N GLN A 97 -8.61 -10.01 -7.70
CA GLN A 97 -9.10 -11.02 -8.66
C GLN A 97 -8.04 -11.41 -9.69
N LYS A 98 -7.27 -10.45 -10.23
CA LYS A 98 -6.17 -10.77 -11.15
C LYS A 98 -5.06 -11.58 -10.47
N LYS A 99 -4.75 -11.34 -9.20
CA LYS A 99 -3.80 -12.16 -8.43
C LYS A 99 -4.35 -13.57 -8.17
N ASP A 100 -5.65 -13.69 -7.90
CA ASP A 100 -6.33 -14.96 -7.61
C ASP A 100 -6.66 -15.81 -8.85
N VAL A 101 -6.66 -15.22 -10.04
CA VAL A 101 -6.81 -15.94 -11.31
C VAL A 101 -5.46 -16.52 -11.80
N VAL A 102 -4.33 -16.04 -11.25
CA VAL A 102 -2.97 -16.48 -11.61
C VAL A 102 -2.47 -17.75 -10.90
N PRO A 103 -3.11 -18.37 -9.88
CA PRO A 103 -2.73 -19.70 -9.42
C PRO A 103 -3.81 -20.72 -9.83
N LEU A 104 -3.50 -21.57 -10.82
CA LEU A 104 -4.01 -22.94 -11.09
C LEU A 104 -4.30 -23.24 -12.58
N SER A 105 -4.38 -22.24 -13.48
CA SER A 105 -4.60 -22.53 -14.91
C SER A 105 -3.37 -23.10 -15.64
N ASP A 106 -2.18 -22.99 -15.06
CA ASP A 106 -0.95 -23.66 -15.56
C ASP A 106 -0.76 -25.08 -14.99
N THR A 107 -1.64 -25.53 -14.10
CA THR A 107 -1.83 -26.95 -13.77
C THR A 107 -3.13 -27.44 -14.37
N LYS A 108 -3.37 -27.16 -15.66
CA LYS A 108 -4.19 -28.09 -16.42
C LYS A 108 -3.41 -29.40 -16.41
N GLU A 109 -3.83 -30.35 -15.58
CA GLU A 109 -3.36 -31.72 -15.60
C GLU A 109 -3.39 -32.18 -17.06
N ILE A 110 -2.26 -32.07 -17.75
CA ILE A 110 -2.00 -32.84 -18.94
C ILE A 110 -1.98 -34.25 -18.37
N LYS A 111 -3.12 -34.93 -18.45
CA LYS A 111 -3.18 -36.37 -18.45
C LYS A 111 -2.29 -36.77 -19.61
N LEU A 112 -1.01 -36.94 -19.31
CA LEU A 112 -0.05 -37.59 -20.19
C LEU A 112 -0.67 -38.96 -20.43
N ASP A 113 -1.27 -39.12 -21.61
CA ASP A 113 -1.69 -40.43 -22.07
C ASP A 113 -0.48 -41.35 -21.91
N LYS A 114 -0.69 -42.39 -21.11
CA LYS A 114 0.33 -43.36 -20.76
C LYS A 114 0.74 -44.02 -22.08
N VAL A 115 1.89 -43.61 -22.62
CA VAL A 115 2.46 -44.19 -23.84
C VAL A 115 2.51 -45.71 -23.61
N PRO A 116 1.83 -46.52 -24.45
CA PRO A 116 1.79 -47.96 -24.25
C PRO A 116 3.23 -48.50 -24.24
N GLU A 117 3.55 -49.28 -23.21
CA GLU A 117 4.88 -49.80 -22.89
C GLU A 117 5.48 -50.73 -23.97
N SER A 118 4.75 -50.94 -25.08
CA SER A 118 5.08 -51.88 -26.15
C SER A 118 6.13 -51.37 -27.16
N GLU A 119 6.49 -50.09 -27.16
CA GLU A 119 7.49 -49.53 -28.10
C GLU A 119 8.81 -49.03 -27.46
N LEU A 120 8.91 -49.03 -26.13
CA LEU A 120 10.17 -48.72 -25.45
C LEU A 120 11.07 -49.96 -25.42
N LYS A 121 11.64 -50.31 -26.59
CA LYS A 121 12.82 -51.19 -26.67
C LYS A 121 14.01 -50.49 -26.02
N ARG A 122 14.11 -50.58 -24.69
CA ARG A 122 15.36 -50.32 -23.99
C ARG A 122 16.31 -51.46 -24.35
N PRO A 123 17.48 -51.20 -24.94
CA PRO A 123 18.50 -52.24 -25.08
C PRO A 123 18.90 -52.73 -23.67
N GLN A 124 18.94 -54.04 -23.48
CA GLN A 124 19.48 -54.63 -22.25
C GLN A 124 20.94 -54.21 -22.13
N VAL A 125 21.24 -53.33 -21.17
CA VAL A 125 22.61 -53.02 -20.80
C VAL A 125 23.11 -54.18 -19.94
N GLN A 126 23.76 -55.15 -20.56
CA GLN A 126 24.68 -56.05 -19.87
C GLN A 126 25.96 -55.26 -19.58
N GLY A 127 25.99 -54.59 -18.42
CA GLY A 127 27.18 -53.90 -17.93
C GLY A 127 27.25 -54.06 -16.42
N TRP A 128 28.41 -54.49 -15.92
CA TRP A 128 28.74 -54.66 -14.51
C TRP A 128 28.58 -53.36 -13.71
N VAL A 129 27.36 -53.03 -13.29
CA VAL A 129 27.11 -51.96 -12.32
C VAL A 129 26.58 -52.63 -11.06
N LYS A 130 27.47 -52.78 -10.07
CA LYS A 130 27.07 -53.11 -8.70
C LYS A 130 26.19 -51.98 -8.17
N THR A 131 24.90 -52.24 -8.00
CA THR A 131 23.99 -51.36 -7.26
C THR A 131 24.13 -51.66 -5.77
N GLU A 132 25.12 -51.03 -5.13
CA GLU A 132 25.17 -50.93 -3.68
C GLU A 132 24.48 -49.62 -3.27
N GLY A 133 23.43 -49.70 -2.46
CA GLY A 133 22.94 -48.59 -1.65
C GLY A 133 21.76 -47.75 -2.16
N THR A 134 20.69 -48.36 -2.69
CA THR A 134 19.39 -47.68 -2.75
C THR A 134 18.80 -47.63 -1.33
N GLN A 135 19.02 -46.53 -0.61
CA GLN A 135 18.26 -46.24 0.62
C GLN A 135 16.77 -46.28 0.30
N THR A 136 16.02 -47.01 1.11
CA THR A 136 14.59 -47.22 0.87
C THR A 136 13.83 -45.93 1.16
N GLN A 137 12.81 -45.60 0.35
CA GLN A 137 12.00 -44.38 0.53
C GLN A 137 11.42 -44.22 1.96
N GLY A 138 11.25 -45.33 2.70
CA GLY A 138 10.79 -45.32 4.08
C GLY A 138 11.78 -44.66 5.05
N GLU A 139 13.09 -44.85 4.87
CA GLU A 139 14.12 -44.27 5.74
C GLU A 139 14.21 -42.74 5.54
N LEU A 140 14.08 -42.27 4.30
CA LEU A 140 14.02 -40.84 3.95
C LEU A 140 12.79 -40.13 4.55
N GLU A 141 11.64 -40.80 4.59
CA GLU A 141 10.43 -40.25 5.19
C GLU A 141 10.49 -40.20 6.72
N GLU A 142 11.11 -41.19 7.36
CA GLU A 142 11.34 -41.19 8.81
C GLU A 142 12.35 -40.12 9.22
N GLU A 143 13.44 -39.93 8.47
CA GLU A 143 14.39 -38.84 8.69
C GLU A 143 13.71 -37.47 8.56
N ARG A 144 12.87 -37.29 7.53
CA ARG A 144 12.11 -36.05 7.32
C ARG A 144 11.09 -35.78 8.43
N ARG A 145 10.44 -36.82 8.97
CA ARG A 145 9.53 -36.69 10.13
C ARG A 145 10.28 -36.33 11.42
N GLN A 146 11.48 -36.87 11.61
CA GLN A 146 12.32 -36.55 12.77
C GLN A 146 12.87 -35.11 12.69
N ALA A 147 13.35 -34.69 11.53
CA ALA A 147 13.78 -33.31 11.29
C ALA A 147 12.64 -32.29 11.53
N PHE A 148 11.42 -32.63 11.09
CA PHE A 148 10.26 -31.78 11.35
C PHE A 148 9.93 -31.67 12.85
N LYS A 149 9.98 -32.78 13.60
CA LYS A 149 9.76 -32.75 15.06
C LYS A 149 10.83 -31.91 15.78
N ALA A 150 12.09 -31.97 15.35
CA ALA A 150 13.17 -31.18 15.92
C ALA A 150 12.98 -29.67 15.68
N THR A 151 12.59 -29.26 14.46
CA THR A 151 12.33 -27.84 14.15
C THR A 151 11.12 -27.27 14.91
N VAL A 152 10.05 -28.06 15.08
CA VAL A 152 8.87 -27.66 15.84
C VAL A 152 9.19 -27.54 17.33
N ALA A 153 10.00 -28.45 17.88
CA ALA A 153 10.46 -28.38 19.27
C ALA A 153 11.36 -27.15 19.51
N ALA A 154 12.28 -26.83 18.59
CA ALA A 154 13.12 -25.64 18.66
C ALA A 154 12.27 -24.35 18.65
N ARG A 155 11.29 -24.25 17.74
CA ARG A 155 10.34 -23.11 17.73
C ARG A 155 9.52 -22.99 19.00
N LYS A 156 9.12 -24.11 19.61
CA LYS A 156 8.35 -24.11 20.87
C LYS A 156 9.21 -23.66 22.06
N ALA A 157 10.51 -23.96 22.05
CA ALA A 157 11.45 -23.48 23.05
C ALA A 157 11.72 -21.97 22.90
N GLU A 158 11.87 -21.47 21.67
CA GLU A 158 12.01 -20.02 21.39
C GLU A 158 10.75 -19.22 21.74
N ALA A 159 9.57 -19.81 21.56
CA ALA A 159 8.30 -19.17 21.94
C ALA A 159 8.11 -19.06 23.47
N GLN A 160 8.75 -19.94 24.27
CA GLN A 160 8.71 -19.86 25.74
C GLN A 160 9.73 -18.87 26.33
N THR A 161 10.84 -18.60 25.63
CA THR A 161 11.81 -17.57 26.04
C THR A 161 11.42 -16.15 25.61
N ALA A 162 10.52 -15.99 24.62
CA ALA A 162 10.05 -14.69 24.14
C ALA A 162 8.96 -14.03 25.02
N THR A 163 8.49 -14.66 26.10
CA THR A 163 7.46 -14.11 27.01
C THR A 163 7.98 -13.27 28.19
N SER A 164 9.27 -12.92 28.25
CA SER A 164 9.78 -11.94 29.22
C SER A 164 9.63 -10.50 28.69
N THR A 165 8.38 -10.03 28.67
CA THR A 165 8.04 -8.62 28.46
C THR A 165 8.82 -7.73 29.44
N ILE A 166 9.80 -6.98 28.94
CA ILE A 166 10.51 -5.93 29.69
C ILE A 166 9.49 -4.82 29.98
N LYS A 167 8.98 -4.77 31.20
CA LYS A 167 8.16 -3.65 31.70
C LYS A 167 9.08 -2.46 31.97
N THR A 168 9.39 -1.66 30.95
CA THR A 168 9.91 -0.30 31.16
C THR A 168 8.75 0.59 31.57
N THR A 169 8.52 0.72 32.87
CA THR A 169 7.71 1.80 33.46
C THR A 169 8.46 3.11 33.30
N ARG A 170 8.20 3.82 32.19
CA ARG A 170 8.62 5.21 32.03
C ARG A 170 7.72 6.07 32.92
N GLN A 171 8.25 6.51 34.06
CA GLN A 171 7.56 7.47 34.91
C GLN A 171 7.38 8.78 34.10
N LEU A 172 6.12 9.17 33.87
CA LEU A 172 5.82 10.49 33.34
C LEU A 172 6.18 11.54 34.41
N PRO A 173 6.87 12.64 34.06
CA PRO A 173 7.07 13.73 34.99
C PRO A 173 5.71 14.35 35.36
N SER A 174 5.46 14.46 36.67
CA SER A 174 4.28 15.09 37.23
C SER A 174 4.21 16.56 36.83
N ILE A 175 3.07 16.98 36.26
CA ILE A 175 2.75 18.40 36.05
C ILE A 175 2.44 19.01 37.43
N PRO A 176 3.18 20.04 37.88
CA PRO A 176 2.90 20.66 39.17
C PRO A 176 1.60 21.45 39.10
N LYS A 177 0.74 21.24 40.11
CA LYS A 177 -0.46 22.06 40.38
C LYS A 177 -0.06 23.29 41.20
N GLU A 178 -0.51 24.45 40.71
CA GLU A 178 -0.72 25.75 41.37
C GLU A 178 0.40 26.39 42.21
N GLY A 179 0.74 27.63 41.84
CA GLY A 179 1.13 28.68 42.79
C GLY A 179 2.58 28.65 43.28
N ALA A 180 3.52 29.15 42.47
CA ALA A 180 4.81 29.64 42.96
C ALA A 180 5.27 30.82 42.11
N GLU A 181 5.24 32.01 42.72
CA GLU A 181 5.86 33.22 42.20
C GLU A 181 7.37 32.99 41.98
N VAL A 182 7.82 33.11 40.74
CA VAL A 182 9.24 33.34 40.44
C VAL A 182 9.35 34.56 39.54
N LYS A 183 9.87 35.62 40.15
CA LYS A 183 10.30 36.85 39.48
C LYS A 183 11.43 36.55 38.50
N GLY A 184 11.24 36.99 37.26
CA GLY A 184 12.30 37.56 36.45
C GLY A 184 13.01 36.62 35.46
N SER A 185 12.47 36.54 34.25
CA SER A 185 13.22 37.02 33.07
C SER A 185 12.22 37.23 31.92
N VAL A 186 12.05 38.50 31.56
CA VAL A 186 11.11 39.00 30.56
C VAL A 186 11.46 38.42 29.19
N SER A 187 10.51 37.73 28.57
CA SER A 187 10.52 37.43 27.13
C SER A 187 9.07 37.51 26.61
N LYS A 188 8.62 38.76 26.43
CA LYS A 188 7.49 39.23 25.61
C LYS A 188 6.41 38.18 25.30
N GLU A 189 5.49 38.04 26.23
CA GLU A 189 4.22 37.34 26.04
C GLU A 189 3.32 38.23 25.17
N GLY A 190 2.90 37.76 23.99
CA GLY A 190 1.92 38.49 23.17
C GLY A 190 1.90 38.24 21.67
N GLU A 191 2.80 37.39 21.14
CA GLU A 191 2.91 37.17 19.69
C GLU A 191 2.25 35.87 19.20
N PHE A 192 1.75 34.97 20.06
CA PHE A 192 1.27 33.66 19.61
C PHE A 192 -0.26 33.52 19.49
N CYS A 193 -0.73 32.94 18.38
CA CYS A 193 -2.14 32.64 18.17
C CYS A 193 -2.60 31.40 18.98
N PRO A 194 -3.67 31.49 19.81
CA PRO A 194 -4.13 30.39 20.66
C PRO A 194 -4.77 29.21 19.92
N TYR A 195 -5.02 29.33 18.61
CA TYR A 195 -5.61 28.25 17.80
C TYR A 195 -4.59 27.51 16.93
N CYS A 196 -3.47 28.13 16.57
CA CYS A 196 -2.50 27.54 15.64
C CYS A 196 -1.05 27.60 16.12
N GLY A 197 -0.76 28.26 17.25
CA GLY A 197 0.57 28.28 17.87
C GLY A 197 1.65 28.94 17.00
N LYS A 198 1.27 29.83 16.07
CA LYS A 198 2.22 30.59 15.24
C LYS A 198 2.37 32.03 15.72
N ASP A 199 3.58 32.57 15.56
CA ASP A 199 3.92 33.97 15.79
C ASP A 199 3.19 34.89 14.79
N LEU A 200 2.32 35.74 15.33
CA LEU A 200 1.65 36.84 14.67
C LEU A 200 2.43 38.13 14.96
N GLY A 201 3.42 38.42 14.13
CA GLY A 201 4.14 39.70 14.15
C GLY A 201 3.31 40.91 13.68
N PHE A 202 1.98 40.80 13.59
CA PHE A 202 1.10 41.79 12.97
C PHE A 202 0.04 42.29 13.96
N ARG A 203 0.13 43.58 14.34
CA ARG A 203 -0.83 44.27 15.24
C ARG A 203 -2.26 44.39 14.67
N PHE A 204 -2.41 44.19 13.37
CA PHE A 204 -3.67 44.32 12.63
C PHE A 204 -3.87 43.11 11.71
N CYS A 205 -5.12 42.69 11.55
CA CYS A 205 -5.45 41.57 10.67
C CYS A 205 -5.16 41.92 9.19
N PRO A 206 -4.36 41.13 8.45
CA PRO A 206 -4.00 41.42 7.06
C PRO A 206 -5.15 41.29 6.06
N PHE A 207 -6.29 40.72 6.46
CA PHE A 207 -7.46 40.54 5.60
C PHE A 207 -8.56 41.58 5.83
N CYS A 208 -8.67 42.16 7.03
CA CYS A 208 -9.77 43.08 7.36
C CYS A 208 -9.34 44.37 8.09
N GLY A 209 -8.04 44.54 8.39
CA GLY A 209 -7.49 45.75 9.00
C GLY A 209 -7.88 46.00 10.46
N LYS A 210 -8.68 45.12 11.08
CA LYS A 210 -9.10 45.27 12.49
C LYS A 210 -7.94 44.95 13.44
N PRO A 211 -7.80 45.68 14.56
CA PRO A 211 -6.77 45.41 15.56
C PRO A 211 -7.03 44.05 16.20
N LEU A 212 -5.99 43.23 16.31
CA LEU A 212 -6.06 41.99 17.07
C LEU A 212 -6.00 42.33 18.57
N PRO A 213 -6.66 41.54 19.44
CA PRO A 213 -6.65 41.78 20.88
C PRO A 213 -5.25 41.47 21.42
N HIS A 214 -4.35 42.43 21.31
CA HIS A 214 -3.18 42.54 22.16
C HIS A 214 -3.63 43.40 23.34
N GLU A 215 -3.92 42.76 24.47
CA GLU A 215 -4.12 43.51 25.70
C GLU A 215 -2.81 44.20 26.13
N HIS A 216 -2.98 45.34 26.79
CA HIS A 216 -1.96 46.29 27.22
C HIS A 216 -0.78 45.68 27.99
#